data_AF-A0A661ZFA8-F1
#
_entry.id   AF-A0A661ZFA8-F1
#
_cell.length_a   1.000
_cell.length_b   1.000
_cell.length_c   1.000
_cell.angle_alpha   90.00
_cell.angle_beta   90.00
_cell.angle_gamma   90.00
#
_symmetry.space_group_name_H-M   'P 1'
#
loop_
_entity.id
_entity.type
_entity.pdbx_description
1 polymer ?
#
loop_
_entity_poly.entity_id
_entity_poly.type
_entity_poly.pdbx_seq_one_letter_code
_entity_poly.pdbx_strand_id
1 'polypeptide(L)'
;MSLVKNDNRIQFIYRDLLTLCKPYIHGGEGKTLRAAFDLVLEFHQPGWEKTRVEYLYHSIEVAKIVIKELNLGITSVVCALLHNVVDNKTVTIDDIRKQFGPEIAVIVDGYTQLSDLQTEKISVHSDNFRKLYLSLIGDIRVILIKLAHRLFDLRHFDRLDEERKQRFLAEANHIYIPIAHRLGLYAAKSELEELFMKYSYPEVYQSLAQKLIDSKTKQKVYIEDFIDPIEKELFRNGFEFEIMGRPKSIHSIWRKMKRQNVDFEEVYDLFAVRIILNSKPKNEKPDCWKVYSIVSDKYQPNPKRLRDWITTPKATGYESLHTTVVGPRGKWVEVQIRTRRMDDRAEKGLAAHWRYKEGGAKKEQEEWMNKIRDVIENPDVETAMAKKLSKIELYSDTIFIFTPEGDLKKLPIGSTVLDFAYMVHTRVGDMCSGAK
;
A
#
# COMPACT_ATOMS: atom_id res chain seq x y z
N MET A 1 21.72 -9.28 -28.49
CA MET A 1 20.43 -9.87 -28.96
C MET A 1 20.26 -11.38 -28.71
N SER A 2 21.31 -12.22 -28.60
CA SER A 2 21.17 -13.69 -28.48
C SER A 2 21.11 -14.26 -27.04
N LEU A 3 21.63 -13.56 -26.02
CA LEU A 3 21.67 -14.09 -24.64
C LEU A 3 20.36 -13.91 -23.86
N VAL A 4 19.63 -12.81 -24.09
CA VAL A 4 18.27 -12.60 -23.56
C VAL A 4 17.27 -13.59 -24.16
N LYS A 5 17.54 -14.06 -25.39
CA LYS A 5 16.75 -15.13 -26.00
C LYS A 5 16.85 -16.47 -25.26
N ASN A 6 17.86 -16.66 -24.40
CA ASN A 6 18.16 -17.94 -23.77
C ASN A 6 17.98 -17.97 -22.24
N ASP A 7 17.78 -16.84 -21.55
CA ASP A 7 17.33 -16.89 -20.15
C ASP A 7 15.80 -17.04 -20.10
N ASN A 8 15.37 -18.30 -20.08
CA ASN A 8 13.97 -18.69 -19.98
C ASN A 8 13.25 -18.01 -18.80
N ARG A 9 13.96 -17.62 -17.74
CA ARG A 9 13.35 -16.97 -16.56
C ARG A 9 12.92 -15.54 -16.85
N ILE A 10 13.76 -14.72 -17.49
CA ILE A 10 13.43 -13.33 -17.84
C ILE A 10 12.25 -13.28 -18.81
N GLN A 11 12.26 -14.16 -19.82
CA GLN A 11 11.14 -14.25 -20.76
C GLN A 11 9.85 -14.68 -20.08
N PHE A 12 9.93 -15.63 -19.15
CA PHE A 12 8.77 -16.11 -18.41
C PHE A 12 8.15 -14.99 -17.56
N ILE A 13 8.96 -14.28 -16.75
CA ILE A 13 8.45 -13.19 -15.89
C ILE A 13 7.93 -12.01 -16.72
N TYR A 14 8.53 -11.71 -17.87
CA TYR A 14 8.03 -10.66 -18.75
C TYR A 14 6.70 -11.04 -19.41
N ARG A 15 6.54 -12.30 -19.85
CA ARG A 15 5.27 -12.80 -20.38
C ARG A 15 4.16 -12.80 -19.32
N ASP A 16 4.52 -13.11 -18.07
CA ASP A 16 3.62 -13.00 -16.93
C ASP A 16 3.18 -11.54 -16.71
N LEU A 17 4.13 -10.58 -16.70
CA LEU A 17 3.81 -9.15 -16.64
C LEU A 17 2.89 -8.69 -17.78
N LEU A 18 3.16 -9.11 -19.03
CA LEU A 18 2.31 -8.78 -20.17
C LEU A 18 0.89 -9.35 -20.02
N THR A 19 0.75 -10.54 -19.44
CA THR A 19 -0.55 -11.17 -19.18
C THR A 19 -1.34 -10.36 -18.15
N LEU A 20 -0.67 -9.89 -17.08
CA LEU A 20 -1.26 -9.02 -16.07
C LEU A 20 -1.64 -7.64 -16.63
N CYS A 21 -0.86 -7.11 -17.57
CA CYS A 21 -1.10 -5.80 -18.19
C CYS A 21 -2.22 -5.83 -19.24
N LYS A 22 -2.42 -6.96 -19.93
CA LYS A 22 -3.33 -7.09 -21.08
C LYS A 22 -4.73 -6.49 -20.85
N PRO A 23 -5.41 -6.65 -19.70
CA PRO A 23 -6.73 -6.06 -19.46
C PRO A 23 -6.74 -4.53 -19.35
N TYR A 24 -5.58 -3.91 -19.13
CA TYR A 24 -5.42 -2.48 -18.86
C TYR A 24 -4.78 -1.71 -20.00
N ILE A 25 -4.34 -2.40 -21.07
CA ILE A 25 -3.72 -1.76 -22.22
C ILE A 25 -4.80 -1.14 -23.10
N HIS A 26 -4.72 0.18 -23.27
CA HIS A 26 -5.58 0.93 -24.18
C HIS A 26 -4.75 1.74 -25.18
N GLY A 27 -5.20 1.78 -26.44
CA GLY A 27 -4.53 2.56 -27.49
C GLY A 27 -3.05 2.19 -27.70
N GLY A 28 -2.17 3.19 -27.63
CA GLY A 28 -0.73 3.03 -27.90
C GLY A 28 0.11 2.45 -26.74
N GLU A 29 -0.48 2.25 -25.56
CA GLU A 29 0.24 1.89 -24.33
C GLU A 29 1.04 0.58 -24.42
N GLY A 30 0.57 -0.39 -25.22
CA GLY A 30 1.29 -1.64 -25.44
C GLY A 30 2.63 -1.44 -26.16
N LYS A 31 2.73 -0.44 -27.04
CA LYS A 31 4.00 -0.08 -27.71
C LYS A 31 4.94 0.59 -26.71
N THR A 32 4.42 1.50 -25.89
CA THR A 32 5.17 2.18 -24.82
C THR A 32 5.75 1.17 -23.82
N LEU A 33 4.95 0.19 -23.38
CA LEU A 33 5.38 -0.86 -22.46
C LEU A 33 6.51 -1.73 -23.03
N ARG A 34 6.42 -2.07 -24.32
CA ARG A 34 7.46 -2.81 -25.02
C ARG A 34 8.75 -1.99 -25.13
N ALA A 35 8.64 -0.73 -25.55
CA ALA A 35 9.79 0.17 -25.67
C ALA A 35 10.50 0.38 -24.32
N ALA A 36 9.75 0.47 -23.22
CA ALA A 36 10.32 0.57 -21.88
C ALA A 36 11.10 -0.69 -21.50
N PHE A 37 10.54 -1.87 -21.76
CA PHE A 37 11.23 -3.13 -21.52
C PHE A 37 12.50 -3.25 -22.37
N ASP A 38 12.44 -2.89 -23.66
CA ASP A 38 13.59 -2.92 -24.56
C ASP A 38 14.71 -1.98 -24.07
N LEU A 39 14.37 -0.78 -23.59
CA LEU A 39 15.35 0.15 -23.01
C LEU A 39 16.03 -0.42 -21.75
N VAL A 40 15.25 -0.97 -20.82
CA VAL A 40 15.81 -1.61 -19.60
C VAL A 40 16.73 -2.77 -19.99
N LEU A 41 16.34 -3.53 -21.02
CA LEU A 41 17.12 -4.64 -21.51
C LEU A 41 18.44 -4.21 -22.16
N GLU A 42 18.43 -3.12 -22.93
CA GLU A 42 19.61 -2.53 -23.55
C GLU A 42 20.57 -1.93 -22.50
N PHE A 43 20.03 -1.21 -21.51
CA PHE A 43 20.80 -0.63 -20.42
C PHE A 43 21.58 -1.69 -19.62
N HIS A 44 21.02 -2.90 -19.47
CA HIS A 44 21.66 -4.01 -18.77
C HIS A 44 22.50 -4.94 -19.69
N GLN A 45 22.70 -4.64 -20.97
CA GLN A 45 23.34 -5.55 -21.94
C GLN A 45 24.89 -5.62 -21.98
N PRO A 46 25.70 -4.55 -21.78
CA PRO A 46 27.16 -4.67 -21.85
C PRO A 46 27.76 -5.31 -20.58
N GLY A 47 28.44 -6.46 -20.73
CA GLY A 47 29.14 -7.17 -19.64
C GLY A 47 28.21 -7.75 -18.58
N TRP A 48 27.63 -8.93 -18.84
CA TRP A 48 26.64 -9.60 -17.98
C TRP A 48 27.26 -10.10 -16.66
N GLU A 49 27.49 -9.17 -15.75
CA GLU A 49 27.71 -9.48 -14.35
C GLU A 49 26.37 -9.89 -13.72
N LYS A 50 26.41 -10.86 -12.80
CA LYS A 50 25.24 -11.45 -12.11
C LYS A 50 24.28 -10.37 -11.56
N THR A 51 24.84 -9.26 -11.10
CA THR A 51 24.16 -8.06 -10.60
C THR A 51 23.20 -7.43 -11.61
N ARG A 52 23.52 -7.40 -12.91
CA ARG A 52 22.67 -6.74 -13.93
C ARG A 52 21.40 -7.53 -14.27
N VAL A 53 21.47 -8.86 -14.23
CA VAL A 53 20.29 -9.74 -14.38
C VAL A 53 19.33 -9.57 -13.20
N GLU A 54 19.87 -9.36 -12.00
CA GLU A 54 19.08 -9.13 -10.79
C GLU A 54 18.33 -7.78 -10.84
N TYR A 55 18.91 -6.73 -11.44
CA TYR A 55 18.22 -5.44 -11.64
C TYR A 55 17.05 -5.51 -12.64
N LEU A 56 17.20 -6.26 -13.73
CA LEU A 56 16.10 -6.48 -14.68
C LEU A 56 14.97 -7.29 -14.03
N TYR A 57 15.31 -8.36 -13.31
CA TYR A 57 14.35 -9.16 -12.54
C TYR A 57 13.58 -8.29 -11.54
N HIS A 58 14.31 -7.49 -10.77
CA HIS A 58 13.75 -6.56 -9.81
C HIS A 58 12.74 -5.60 -10.46
N SER A 59 13.12 -4.94 -11.55
CA SER A 59 12.26 -3.96 -12.23
C SER A 59 10.94 -4.59 -12.72
N ILE A 60 11.01 -5.82 -13.23
CA ILE A 60 9.82 -6.56 -13.68
C ILE A 60 8.93 -6.97 -12.50
N GLU A 61 9.50 -7.45 -11.40
CA GLU A 61 8.71 -7.84 -10.22
C GLU A 61 8.07 -6.62 -9.52
N VAL A 62 8.77 -5.49 -9.43
CA VAL A 62 8.17 -4.22 -8.95
C VAL A 62 7.02 -3.80 -9.86
N ALA A 63 7.19 -3.88 -11.18
CA ALA A 63 6.13 -3.61 -12.15
C ALA A 63 4.92 -4.56 -12.00
N LYS A 64 5.16 -5.83 -11.66
CA LYS A 64 4.09 -6.80 -11.34
C LYS A 64 3.32 -6.41 -10.08
N ILE A 65 4.00 -5.97 -9.02
CA ILE A 65 3.33 -5.46 -7.80
C ILE A 65 2.48 -4.24 -8.14
N VAL A 66 3.01 -3.31 -8.94
CA VAL A 66 2.33 -2.09 -9.37
C VAL A 66 1.03 -2.39 -10.12
N ILE A 67 0.98 -3.39 -11.00
CA ILE A 67 -0.24 -3.72 -11.75
C ILE A 67 -1.19 -4.67 -11.00
N LYS A 68 -0.65 -5.63 -10.25
CA LYS A 68 -1.44 -6.70 -9.64
C LYS A 68 -2.01 -6.32 -8.28
N GLU A 69 -1.22 -5.64 -7.46
CA GLU A 69 -1.53 -5.39 -6.05
C GLU A 69 -1.96 -3.96 -5.80
N LEU A 70 -1.27 -3.01 -6.44
CA LEU A 70 -1.63 -1.59 -6.36
C LEU A 70 -2.58 -1.17 -7.47
N ASN A 71 -2.55 -1.90 -8.60
CA ASN A 71 -3.28 -1.64 -9.82
C ASN A 71 -3.21 -0.15 -10.16
N LEU A 72 -2.08 0.32 -10.73
CA LEU A 72 -1.85 1.74 -11.02
C LEU A 72 -1.88 2.10 -12.52
N GLY A 73 -2.30 1.16 -13.37
CA GLY A 73 -2.36 1.33 -14.82
C GLY A 73 -0.99 1.26 -15.52
N ILE A 74 -1.01 1.30 -16.86
CA ILE A 74 0.18 1.02 -17.68
C ILE A 74 1.27 2.09 -17.57
N THR A 75 0.94 3.37 -17.44
CA THR A 75 1.94 4.43 -17.25
C THR A 75 2.81 4.16 -16.01
N SER A 76 2.19 3.75 -14.90
CA SER A 76 2.91 3.43 -13.67
C SER A 76 3.76 2.17 -13.79
N VAL A 77 3.30 1.18 -14.56
CA VAL A 77 4.09 -0.03 -14.91
C VAL A 77 5.33 0.36 -15.72
N VAL A 78 5.18 1.25 -16.70
CA VAL A 78 6.31 1.76 -17.48
C VAL A 78 7.30 2.48 -16.58
N CYS A 79 6.84 3.39 -15.72
CA CYS A 79 7.71 4.06 -14.74
C CYS A 79 8.42 3.05 -13.82
N ALA A 80 7.72 2.01 -13.36
CA ALA A 80 8.28 0.94 -12.54
C ALA A 80 9.29 0.06 -13.28
N LEU A 81 9.23 -0.05 -14.60
CA LEU A 81 10.30 -0.70 -15.38
C LEU A 81 11.53 0.22 -15.50
N LEU A 82 11.30 1.51 -15.73
CA LEU A 82 12.34 2.51 -15.98
C LEU A 82 13.01 3.05 -14.72
N HIS A 83 12.53 2.70 -13.53
CA HIS A 83 12.90 3.39 -12.29
C HIS A 83 14.38 3.27 -11.90
N ASN A 84 15.11 2.30 -12.45
CA ASN A 84 16.55 2.06 -12.21
C ASN A 84 17.42 2.27 -13.45
N VAL A 85 16.87 2.80 -14.56
CA VAL A 85 17.66 3.01 -15.79
C VAL A 85 18.34 4.38 -15.83
N VAL A 86 17.84 5.34 -15.05
CA VAL A 86 18.37 6.70 -15.02
C VAL A 86 19.57 6.75 -14.10
N ASP A 87 20.76 6.98 -14.66
CA ASP A 87 22.03 7.09 -13.94
C ASP A 87 22.80 8.39 -14.25
N ASN A 88 22.18 9.31 -15.00
CA ASN A 88 22.75 10.57 -15.48
C ASN A 88 24.06 10.44 -16.28
N LYS A 89 24.46 9.23 -16.66
CA LYS A 89 25.68 8.95 -17.45
C LYS A 89 25.37 8.28 -18.78
N THR A 90 24.32 7.46 -18.83
CA THR A 90 23.95 6.67 -20.01
C THR A 90 22.50 6.92 -20.44
N VAL A 91 21.58 7.08 -19.49
CA VAL A 91 20.20 7.48 -19.75
C VAL A 91 19.84 8.64 -18.86
N THR A 92 19.42 9.76 -19.47
CA THR A 92 19.01 10.97 -18.76
C THR A 92 17.48 11.10 -18.68
N ILE A 93 17.00 11.92 -17.75
CA ILE A 93 15.56 12.26 -17.68
C ILE A 93 15.06 12.91 -18.98
N ASP A 94 15.92 13.65 -19.69
CA ASP A 94 15.55 14.22 -21.00
C ASP A 94 15.37 13.16 -22.08
N ASP A 95 16.12 12.07 -22.03
CA ASP A 95 15.92 10.93 -22.93
C ASP A 95 14.60 10.23 -22.64
N ILE A 96 14.28 10.02 -21.36
CA ILE A 96 12.98 9.48 -20.93
C ILE A 96 11.85 10.41 -21.40
N ARG A 97 12.00 11.72 -21.27
CA ARG A 97 11.02 12.72 -21.74
C ARG A 97 10.81 12.66 -23.24
N LYS A 98 11.86 12.53 -24.04
CA LYS A 98 11.77 12.43 -25.51
C LYS A 98 11.12 11.13 -25.96
N GLN A 99 11.46 10.00 -25.32
CA GLN A 99 11.02 8.67 -25.77
C GLN A 99 9.64 8.28 -25.23
N PHE A 100 9.31 8.65 -23.99
CA PHE A 100 8.10 8.22 -23.29
C PHE A 100 7.15 9.37 -22.93
N GLY A 101 7.58 10.61 -23.10
CA GLY A 101 6.77 11.80 -22.86
C GLY A 101 6.98 12.43 -21.47
N PRO A 102 6.41 13.64 -21.27
CA PRO A 102 6.66 14.45 -20.07
C PRO A 102 6.11 13.82 -18.79
N GLU A 103 4.97 13.14 -18.86
CA GLU A 103 4.33 12.52 -17.70
C GLU A 103 5.20 11.42 -17.07
N ILE A 104 5.73 10.50 -17.89
CA ILE A 104 6.62 9.42 -17.42
C ILE A 104 7.92 10.02 -16.88
N ALA A 105 8.48 11.03 -17.55
CA ALA A 105 9.70 11.70 -17.11
C ALA A 105 9.56 12.32 -15.72
N VAL A 106 8.45 13.01 -15.42
CA VAL A 106 8.20 13.60 -14.09
C VAL A 106 8.14 12.53 -13.00
N ILE A 107 7.49 11.39 -13.26
CA ILE A 107 7.38 10.30 -12.28
C ILE A 107 8.74 9.63 -12.06
N VAL A 108 9.48 9.36 -13.13
CA VAL A 108 10.82 8.72 -13.01
C VAL A 108 11.81 9.67 -12.34
N ASP A 109 11.78 10.97 -12.65
CA ASP A 109 12.61 11.98 -12.00
C ASP A 109 12.31 12.10 -10.50
N GLY A 110 11.02 12.26 -10.15
CA GLY A 110 10.61 12.28 -8.74
C GLY A 110 10.98 10.99 -8.00
N TYR A 111 10.93 9.84 -8.68
CA TYR A 111 11.40 8.58 -8.13
C TYR A 111 12.91 8.60 -7.86
N THR A 112 13.73 9.04 -8.81
CA THR A 112 15.19 9.14 -8.64
C THR A 112 15.54 10.09 -7.50
N GLN A 113 14.93 11.28 -7.46
CA GLN A 113 15.15 12.26 -6.39
C GLN A 113 14.82 11.70 -5.01
N LEU A 114 13.70 10.97 -4.85
CA LEU A 114 13.39 10.32 -3.58
C LEU A 114 14.39 9.22 -3.20
N SER A 115 14.94 8.51 -4.18
CA SER A 115 15.95 7.47 -3.96
C SER A 115 17.29 8.06 -3.50
N ASP A 116 17.63 9.25 -3.97
CA ASP A 116 18.89 9.95 -3.65
C ASP A 116 18.85 10.68 -2.30
N LEU A 117 17.68 10.81 -1.68
CA LEU A 117 17.58 11.36 -0.33
C LEU A 117 18.36 10.48 0.66
N GLN A 118 19.29 11.11 1.37
CA GLN A 118 20.03 10.47 2.47
C GLN A 118 19.12 10.24 3.67
N THR A 119 18.22 9.25 3.58
CA THR A 119 17.24 8.93 4.64
C THR A 119 17.89 8.38 5.91
N GLU A 120 19.15 7.96 5.83
CA GLU A 120 19.96 7.41 6.93
C GLU A 120 20.28 8.44 8.03
N LYS A 121 20.46 9.71 7.66
CA LYS A 121 20.77 10.77 8.63
C LYS A 121 19.53 11.43 9.21
N ILE A 122 18.36 11.09 8.68
CA ILE A 122 17.11 11.72 9.06
C ILE A 122 16.43 10.79 10.05
N SER A 123 15.94 11.33 11.18
CA SER A 123 14.96 10.56 11.95
C SER A 123 13.71 10.40 11.08
N VAL A 124 13.58 9.22 10.46
CA VAL A 124 12.42 8.80 9.65
C VAL A 124 11.10 8.89 10.45
N HIS A 125 11.22 9.03 11.76
CA HIS A 125 10.17 9.25 12.74
C HIS A 125 9.60 10.68 12.76
N SER A 126 10.26 11.67 12.17
CA SER A 126 9.81 13.07 12.24
C SER A 126 8.67 13.36 11.26
N ASP A 127 7.66 14.10 11.71
CA ASP A 127 6.58 14.60 10.83
C ASP A 127 7.12 15.51 9.72
N ASN A 128 8.27 16.14 9.95
CA ASN A 128 8.99 16.94 8.96
C ASN A 128 9.50 16.07 7.81
N PHE A 129 10.05 14.89 8.09
CA PHE A 129 10.50 13.97 7.05
C PHE A 129 9.34 13.51 6.18
N ARG A 130 8.18 13.21 6.79
CA ARG A 130 6.96 12.89 6.03
C ARG A 130 6.55 14.04 5.11
N LYS A 131 6.53 15.28 5.62
CA LYS A 131 6.17 16.47 4.82
C LYS A 131 7.16 16.74 3.70
N LEU A 132 8.46 16.58 3.95
CA LEU A 132 9.50 16.64 2.92
C LEU A 132 9.24 15.58 1.84
N TYR A 133 9.08 14.32 2.25
CA TYR A 133 8.84 13.20 1.34
C TYR A 133 7.69 13.50 0.39
N LEU A 134 6.59 14.07 0.91
CA LEU A 134 5.42 14.44 0.13
C LEU A 134 5.62 15.66 -0.75
N SER A 135 6.38 16.66 -0.28
CA SER A 135 6.67 17.88 -1.06
C SER A 135 7.55 17.63 -2.27
N LEU A 136 8.42 16.62 -2.20
CA LEU A 136 9.29 16.21 -3.31
C LEU A 136 8.54 15.45 -4.40
N ILE A 137 7.28 15.10 -4.15
CA ILE A 137 6.48 14.30 -5.06
C ILE A 137 5.55 15.21 -5.86
N GLY A 138 5.95 15.50 -7.11
CA GLY A 138 5.08 16.15 -8.10
C GLY A 138 3.85 15.29 -8.47
N ASP A 139 3.98 13.96 -8.39
CA ASP A 139 2.96 12.98 -8.77
C ASP A 139 2.89 11.80 -7.78
N ILE A 140 1.74 11.54 -7.17
CA ILE A 140 1.59 10.50 -6.14
C ILE A 140 1.91 9.06 -6.65
N ARG A 141 1.94 8.81 -7.96
CA ARG A 141 2.45 7.52 -8.49
C ARG A 141 3.88 7.25 -8.07
N VAL A 142 4.69 8.30 -7.85
CA VAL A 142 6.06 8.16 -7.34
C VAL A 142 6.08 7.39 -6.02
N ILE A 143 5.27 7.81 -5.03
CA ILE A 143 5.27 7.14 -3.71
C ILE A 143 4.69 5.73 -3.79
N LEU A 144 3.73 5.52 -4.68
CA LEU A 144 3.09 4.22 -4.86
C LEU A 144 4.05 3.21 -5.52
N ILE A 145 4.83 3.64 -6.50
CA ILE A 145 5.90 2.82 -7.09
C ILE A 145 6.99 2.55 -6.04
N LYS A 146 7.32 3.52 -5.18
CA LYS A 146 8.24 3.33 -4.05
C LYS A 146 7.73 2.33 -3.02
N LEU A 147 6.43 2.37 -2.71
CA LEU A 147 5.77 1.40 -1.85
C LEU A 147 5.88 -0.02 -2.45
N ALA A 148 5.62 -0.17 -3.76
CA ALA A 148 5.79 -1.44 -4.45
C ALA A 148 7.24 -1.95 -4.38
N HIS A 149 8.22 -1.07 -4.58
CA HIS A 149 9.64 -1.39 -4.42
C HIS A 149 9.94 -1.85 -2.99
N ARG A 150 9.52 -1.11 -1.96
CA ARG A 150 9.77 -1.50 -0.56
C ARG A 150 9.10 -2.80 -0.17
N LEU A 151 7.90 -3.06 -0.69
CA LEU A 151 7.26 -4.35 -0.52
C LEU A 151 8.08 -5.48 -1.15
N PHE A 152 8.61 -5.27 -2.37
CA PHE A 152 9.55 -6.20 -2.99
C PHE A 152 10.81 -6.43 -2.13
N ASP A 153 11.41 -5.36 -1.62
CA ASP A 153 12.64 -5.44 -0.82
C ASP A 153 12.42 -6.23 0.48
N LEU A 154 11.31 -5.97 1.18
CA LEU A 154 10.97 -6.70 2.40
C LEU A 154 10.58 -8.16 2.12
N ARG A 155 10.02 -8.48 0.95
CA ARG A 155 9.82 -9.88 0.52
C ARG A 155 11.15 -10.60 0.28
N HIS A 156 12.21 -9.87 -0.08
CA HIS A 156 13.54 -10.38 -0.37
C HIS A 156 14.59 -9.92 0.65
N PHE A 157 14.16 -9.74 1.90
CA PHE A 157 14.94 -9.10 2.97
C PHE A 157 16.33 -9.72 3.18
N ASP A 158 16.47 -11.03 2.98
CA ASP A 158 17.71 -11.77 3.16
C ASP A 158 18.81 -11.39 2.15
N ARG A 159 18.46 -10.69 1.06
CA ARG A 159 19.40 -10.20 0.04
C ARG A 159 19.96 -8.81 0.36
N LEU A 160 19.43 -8.15 1.38
CA LEU A 160 19.83 -6.81 1.78
C LEU A 160 21.03 -6.87 2.74
N ASP A 161 21.87 -5.86 2.67
CA ASP A 161 22.88 -5.53 3.67
C ASP A 161 22.24 -4.87 4.91
N GLU A 162 22.94 -4.93 6.05
CA GLU A 162 22.38 -4.53 7.35
C GLU A 162 21.95 -3.06 7.41
N GLU A 163 22.71 -2.16 6.75
CA GLU A 163 22.36 -0.75 6.67
C GLU A 163 21.02 -0.55 5.96
N ARG A 164 20.84 -1.18 4.79
CA ARG A 164 19.59 -1.13 4.04
C ARG A 164 18.43 -1.79 4.78
N LYS A 165 18.66 -2.89 5.50
CA LYS A 165 17.63 -3.57 6.29
C LYS A 165 16.99 -2.63 7.31
N GLN A 166 17.80 -1.97 8.13
CA GLN A 166 17.29 -1.05 9.17
C GLN A 166 16.55 0.14 8.55
N ARG A 167 17.14 0.73 7.51
CA ARG A 167 16.54 1.84 6.77
C ARG A 167 15.17 1.47 6.19
N PHE A 168 15.07 0.33 5.48
CA PHE A 168 13.83 -0.07 4.82
C PHE A 168 12.73 -0.47 5.82
N LEU A 169 13.08 -1.07 6.95
CA LEU A 169 12.12 -1.32 8.03
C LEU A 169 11.57 -0.03 8.63
N ALA A 170 12.44 0.97 8.86
CA ALA A 170 12.02 2.28 9.35
C ALA A 170 11.10 2.99 8.34
N GLU A 171 11.48 3.03 7.06
CA GLU A 171 10.63 3.60 6.01
C GLU A 171 9.29 2.87 5.90
N ALA A 172 9.29 1.53 5.95
CA ALA A 172 8.06 0.74 5.91
C ALA A 172 7.11 1.09 7.05
N ASN A 173 7.62 1.19 8.28
CA ASN A 173 6.81 1.50 9.46
C ASN A 173 6.27 2.94 9.47
N HIS A 174 7.10 3.93 9.15
CA HIS A 174 6.75 5.34 9.34
C HIS A 174 6.15 6.02 8.11
N ILE A 175 6.40 5.49 6.91
CA ILE A 175 5.93 6.05 5.64
C ILE A 175 4.93 5.10 5.00
N TYR A 176 5.38 3.91 4.61
CA TYR A 176 4.61 3.11 3.64
C TYR A 176 3.40 2.39 4.24
N ILE A 177 3.47 1.88 5.48
CA ILE A 177 2.32 1.29 6.18
C ILE A 177 1.21 2.36 6.41
N PRO A 178 1.51 3.55 6.97
CA PRO A 178 0.53 4.62 7.10
C PRO A 178 -0.10 5.05 5.77
N ILE A 179 0.71 5.17 4.71
CA ILE A 179 0.21 5.49 3.37
C ILE A 179 -0.71 4.38 2.88
N ALA A 180 -0.27 3.12 2.88
CA ALA A 180 -1.09 1.98 2.46
C ALA A 180 -2.44 1.95 3.20
N HIS A 181 -2.44 2.23 4.51
CA HIS A 181 -3.65 2.32 5.32
C HIS A 181 -4.61 3.40 4.84
N ARG A 182 -4.08 4.62 4.64
CA ARG A 182 -4.86 5.80 4.22
C ARG A 182 -5.41 5.66 2.80
N LEU A 183 -4.71 4.94 1.95
CA LEU A 183 -5.14 4.66 0.57
C LEU A 183 -6.10 3.48 0.45
N GLY A 184 -6.36 2.78 1.55
CA GLY A 184 -7.18 1.57 1.53
C GLY A 184 -6.51 0.38 0.85
N LEU A 185 -5.18 0.42 0.68
CA LEU A 185 -4.37 -0.69 0.17
C LEU A 185 -4.13 -1.70 1.29
N TYR A 186 -5.22 -2.28 1.83
CA TYR A 186 -5.17 -3.10 3.04
C TYR A 186 -4.35 -4.38 2.87
N ALA A 187 -4.33 -4.98 1.69
CA ALA A 187 -3.50 -6.15 1.39
C ALA A 187 -2.01 -5.80 1.56
N ALA A 188 -1.53 -4.79 0.84
CA ALA A 188 -0.14 -4.30 0.95
C ALA A 188 0.18 -3.82 2.37
N LYS A 189 -0.75 -3.09 3.02
CA LYS A 189 -0.60 -2.66 4.41
C LYS A 189 -0.37 -3.85 5.35
N SER A 190 -1.25 -4.84 5.30
CA SER A 190 -1.17 -6.02 6.17
C SER A 190 0.12 -6.79 5.92
N GLU A 191 0.54 -6.94 4.68
CA GLU A 191 1.79 -7.63 4.37
C GLU A 191 3.02 -6.86 4.84
N LEU A 192 3.08 -5.53 4.62
CA LEU A 192 4.15 -4.69 5.17
C LEU A 192 4.19 -4.77 6.70
N GLU A 193 3.04 -4.75 7.38
CA GLU A 193 2.92 -4.91 8.83
C GLU A 193 3.46 -6.29 9.31
N GLU A 194 3.14 -7.37 8.59
CA GLU A 194 3.65 -8.72 8.90
C GLU A 194 5.17 -8.81 8.70
N LEU A 195 5.68 -8.31 7.57
CA LEU A 195 7.11 -8.32 7.26
C LEU A 195 7.88 -7.46 8.26
N PHE A 196 7.39 -6.27 8.57
CA PHE A 196 7.98 -5.41 9.60
C PHE A 196 8.07 -6.15 10.94
N MET A 197 6.98 -6.77 11.40
CA MET A 197 7.01 -7.52 12.66
C MET A 197 7.97 -8.71 12.62
N LYS A 198 7.95 -9.48 11.51
CA LYS A 198 8.80 -10.65 11.32
C LYS A 198 10.29 -10.31 11.46
N TYR A 199 10.71 -9.16 10.94
CA TYR A 199 12.11 -8.76 10.93
C TYR A 199 12.52 -7.90 12.13
N SER A 200 11.63 -7.05 12.64
CA SER A 200 11.91 -6.21 13.82
C SER A 200 11.74 -6.96 15.14
N TYR A 201 10.88 -7.98 15.20
CA TYR A 201 10.58 -8.75 16.42
C TYR A 201 10.52 -10.27 16.12
N PRO A 202 11.61 -10.89 15.65
CA PRO A 202 11.60 -12.26 15.14
C PRO A 202 11.19 -13.30 16.19
N GLU A 203 11.66 -13.18 17.44
CA GLU A 203 11.33 -14.12 18.52
C GLU A 203 9.83 -14.10 18.85
N VAL A 204 9.24 -12.90 18.94
CA VAL A 204 7.82 -12.70 19.21
C VAL A 204 6.99 -13.23 18.05
N TYR A 205 7.40 -12.94 16.81
CA TYR A 205 6.74 -13.42 15.61
C TYR A 205 6.74 -14.96 15.55
N GLN A 206 7.89 -15.60 15.78
CA GLN A 206 8.02 -17.06 15.78
C GLN A 206 7.18 -17.71 16.88
N SER A 207 7.19 -17.16 18.10
CA SER A 207 6.37 -17.64 19.20
C SER A 207 4.87 -17.61 18.87
N LEU A 208 4.38 -16.49 18.35
CA LEU A 208 2.97 -16.34 17.96
C LEU A 208 2.60 -17.21 16.75
N ALA A 209 3.51 -17.35 15.78
CA ALA A 209 3.33 -18.25 14.65
C ALA A 209 3.14 -19.70 15.12
N GLN A 210 3.96 -20.15 16.08
CA GLN A 210 3.85 -21.50 16.65
C GLN A 210 2.52 -21.67 17.40
N LYS A 211 2.13 -20.72 18.26
CA LYS A 211 0.84 -20.76 18.97
C LYS A 211 -0.36 -20.80 18.02
N LEU A 212 -0.28 -20.13 16.87
CA LEU A 212 -1.30 -20.20 15.83
C LEU A 212 -1.35 -21.56 15.14
N ILE A 213 -0.20 -22.18 14.87
CA ILE A 213 -0.13 -23.54 14.31
C ILE A 213 -0.76 -24.54 15.28
N ASP A 214 -0.39 -24.47 16.56
CA ASP A 214 -0.87 -25.41 17.59
C ASP A 214 -2.38 -25.29 17.84
N SER A 215 -2.93 -24.08 17.65
CA SER A 215 -4.37 -23.83 17.79
C SER A 215 -5.18 -24.05 16.52
N LYS A 216 -4.55 -24.33 15.37
CA LYS A 216 -5.20 -24.39 14.05
C LYS A 216 -6.34 -25.42 13.98
N THR A 217 -6.14 -26.64 14.48
CA THR A 217 -7.16 -27.69 14.44
C THR A 217 -8.37 -27.33 15.30
N LYS A 218 -8.14 -26.81 16.50
CA LYS A 218 -9.21 -26.37 17.41
C LYS A 218 -9.98 -25.18 16.83
N GLN A 219 -9.29 -24.25 16.17
CA GLN A 219 -9.91 -23.11 15.49
C GLN A 219 -10.77 -23.57 14.30
N LYS A 220 -10.28 -24.50 13.48
CA LYS A 220 -11.03 -25.01 12.33
C LYS A 220 -12.38 -25.60 12.74
N VAL A 221 -12.38 -26.49 13.74
CA VAL A 221 -13.62 -27.09 14.27
C VAL A 221 -14.56 -26.01 14.79
N TYR A 222 -14.05 -25.03 15.54
CA TYR A 222 -14.87 -23.93 16.05
C TYR A 222 -15.49 -23.08 14.94
N ILE A 223 -14.71 -22.78 13.89
CA ILE A 223 -15.16 -22.00 12.74
C ILE A 223 -16.27 -22.75 11.99
N GLU A 224 -16.11 -24.06 11.78
CA GLU A 224 -17.13 -24.91 11.17
C GLU A 224 -18.41 -24.94 12.04
N ASP A 225 -18.29 -25.18 13.35
CA ASP A 225 -19.41 -25.15 14.30
C ASP A 225 -20.19 -23.80 14.26
N PHE A 226 -19.48 -22.70 14.01
CA PHE A 226 -20.07 -21.36 13.91
C PHE A 226 -20.70 -21.09 12.54
N ILE A 227 -20.07 -21.55 11.45
CA ILE A 227 -20.50 -21.29 10.07
C ILE A 227 -21.71 -22.15 9.69
N ASP A 228 -21.72 -23.43 10.06
CA ASP A 228 -22.73 -24.42 9.68
C ASP A 228 -24.19 -23.94 9.85
N PRO A 229 -24.59 -23.36 11.00
CA PRO A 229 -25.97 -22.91 11.20
C PRO A 229 -26.33 -21.69 10.34
N ILE A 230 -25.36 -20.82 10.08
CA ILE A 230 -25.54 -19.62 9.24
C ILE A 230 -25.68 -20.05 7.78
N GLU A 231 -24.77 -20.92 7.31
CA GLU A 231 -24.74 -21.43 5.94
C GLU A 231 -26.08 -22.12 5.57
N LYS A 232 -26.60 -22.98 6.45
CA LYS A 232 -27.89 -23.65 6.24
C LYS A 232 -29.05 -22.67 6.08
N GLU A 233 -29.11 -21.60 6.86
CA GLU A 233 -30.17 -20.58 6.72
C GLU A 233 -30.00 -19.72 5.48
N LEU A 234 -28.76 -19.37 5.11
CA LEU A 234 -28.50 -18.61 3.89
C LEU A 234 -28.94 -19.40 2.65
N PHE A 235 -28.66 -20.71 2.62
CA PHE A 235 -29.11 -21.59 1.55
C PHE A 235 -30.64 -21.69 1.47
N ARG A 236 -31.33 -21.86 2.62
CA ARG A 236 -32.81 -21.87 2.69
C ARG A 236 -33.44 -20.57 2.22
N ASN A 237 -32.77 -19.44 2.43
CA ASN A 237 -33.21 -18.12 1.98
C ASN A 237 -32.89 -17.83 0.51
N GLY A 238 -32.28 -18.78 -0.21
CA GLY A 238 -31.99 -18.68 -1.64
C GLY A 238 -30.82 -17.75 -1.98
N PHE A 239 -29.91 -17.50 -1.05
CA PHE A 239 -28.71 -16.72 -1.33
C PHE A 239 -27.65 -17.54 -2.06
N GLU A 240 -26.98 -16.92 -3.02
CA GLU A 240 -25.71 -17.40 -3.56
C GLU A 240 -24.57 -16.68 -2.83
N PHE A 241 -23.72 -17.41 -2.13
CA PHE A 241 -22.72 -16.84 -1.24
C PHE A 241 -21.46 -17.69 -1.12
N GLU A 242 -20.41 -17.07 -0.59
CA GLU A 242 -19.20 -17.72 -0.12
C GLU A 242 -18.99 -17.32 1.34
N ILE A 243 -18.85 -18.31 2.24
CA ILE A 243 -18.59 -18.09 3.66
C ILE A 243 -17.24 -18.71 4.02
N MET A 244 -16.39 -17.96 4.71
CA MET A 244 -15.06 -18.45 5.09
C MET A 244 -14.62 -17.90 6.44
N GLY A 245 -13.93 -18.74 7.21
CA GLY A 245 -13.14 -18.30 8.35
C GLY A 245 -11.84 -17.67 7.90
N ARG A 246 -11.63 -16.40 8.22
CA ARG A 246 -10.40 -15.66 7.98
C ARG A 246 -9.57 -15.59 9.26
N PRO A 247 -8.38 -16.22 9.33
CA PRO A 247 -7.47 -16.00 10.44
C PRO A 247 -6.99 -14.54 10.44
N LYS A 248 -6.80 -13.95 11.63
CA LYS A 248 -6.13 -12.65 11.73
C LYS A 248 -4.63 -12.82 11.52
N SER A 249 -4.01 -11.76 11.01
CA SER A 249 -2.56 -11.71 10.80
C SER A 249 -1.81 -11.70 12.16
N ILE A 250 -0.57 -12.17 12.21
CA ILE A 250 0.22 -12.25 13.45
C ILE A 250 0.41 -10.85 14.05
N HIS A 251 0.72 -9.86 13.22
CA HIS A 251 0.82 -8.46 13.60
C HIS A 251 -0.50 -7.94 14.19
N SER A 252 -1.65 -8.29 13.60
CA SER A 252 -2.95 -7.87 14.12
C SER A 252 -3.25 -8.46 15.50
N ILE A 253 -2.84 -9.71 15.73
CA ILE A 253 -2.97 -10.39 17.03
C ILE A 253 -2.04 -9.72 18.05
N TRP A 254 -0.77 -9.54 17.70
CA TRP A 254 0.22 -8.88 18.55
C TRP A 254 -0.19 -7.45 18.95
N ARG A 255 -0.68 -6.66 18.00
CA ARG A 255 -1.19 -5.31 18.27
C ARG A 255 -2.40 -5.33 19.21
N LYS A 256 -3.28 -6.34 19.10
CA LYS A 256 -4.41 -6.51 20.01
C LYS A 256 -3.95 -6.89 21.42
N MET A 257 -3.03 -7.86 21.53
CA MET A 257 -2.42 -8.28 22.81
C MET A 257 -1.81 -7.08 23.53
N LYS A 258 -0.98 -6.28 22.84
CA LYS A 258 -0.39 -5.06 23.40
C LYS A 258 -1.42 -4.03 23.84
N ARG A 259 -2.45 -3.76 23.01
CA ARG A 259 -3.46 -2.74 23.31
C ARG A 259 -4.36 -3.13 24.48
N GLN A 260 -4.68 -4.41 24.61
CA GLN A 260 -5.55 -4.93 25.66
C GLN A 260 -4.77 -5.39 26.91
N ASN A 261 -3.45 -5.48 26.80
CA ASN A 261 -2.55 -6.03 27.82
C ASN A 261 -2.98 -7.43 28.26
N VAL A 262 -3.17 -8.32 27.28
CA VAL A 262 -3.65 -9.70 27.45
C VAL A 262 -2.73 -10.69 26.76
N ASP A 263 -2.73 -11.92 27.25
CA ASP A 263 -1.99 -13.04 26.66
C ASP A 263 -2.69 -13.59 25.40
N PHE A 264 -1.98 -14.40 24.62
CA PHE A 264 -2.48 -14.95 23.35
C PHE A 264 -3.76 -15.76 23.54
N GLU A 265 -3.82 -16.52 24.62
CA GLU A 265 -4.90 -17.42 25.00
C GLU A 265 -6.21 -16.66 25.33
N GLU A 266 -6.09 -15.39 25.73
CA GLU A 266 -7.19 -14.49 26.09
C GLU A 266 -7.69 -13.67 24.90
N VAL A 267 -7.02 -13.72 23.75
CA VAL A 267 -7.47 -13.04 22.54
C VAL A 267 -8.70 -13.76 21.99
N TYR A 268 -9.90 -13.24 22.30
CA TYR A 268 -11.16 -13.86 21.87
C TYR A 268 -11.37 -13.83 20.34
N ASP A 269 -10.83 -12.83 19.64
CA ASP A 269 -11.07 -12.60 18.21
C ASP A 269 -9.86 -13.07 17.33
N LEU A 270 -9.39 -14.31 17.47
CA LEU A 270 -8.26 -14.81 16.63
C LEU A 270 -8.62 -14.97 15.15
N PHE A 271 -9.91 -15.10 14.85
CA PHE A 271 -10.44 -15.20 13.49
C PHE A 271 -11.64 -14.26 13.33
N ALA A 272 -12.00 -14.03 12.07
CA ALA A 272 -13.24 -13.40 11.67
C ALA A 272 -13.95 -14.31 10.67
N VAL A 273 -15.26 -14.21 10.57
CA VAL A 273 -16.03 -14.88 9.51
C VAL A 273 -16.38 -13.86 8.45
N ARG A 274 -16.11 -14.20 7.19
CA ARG A 274 -16.45 -13.36 6.05
C ARG A 274 -17.54 -14.04 5.25
N ILE A 275 -18.60 -13.29 4.96
CA ILE A 275 -19.73 -13.70 4.11
C ILE A 275 -19.73 -12.79 2.88
N ILE A 276 -19.51 -13.37 1.72
CA ILE A 276 -19.46 -12.70 0.42
C ILE A 276 -20.70 -13.11 -0.38
N LEU A 277 -21.57 -12.16 -0.68
CA LEU A 277 -22.82 -12.40 -1.41
C LEU A 277 -22.64 -12.15 -2.91
N ASN A 278 -23.19 -13.03 -3.74
CA ASN A 278 -23.38 -12.76 -5.16
C ASN A 278 -24.73 -12.05 -5.36
N SER A 279 -24.75 -10.74 -5.12
CA SER A 279 -25.94 -9.90 -5.20
C SER A 279 -25.85 -8.91 -6.35
N LYS A 280 -27.00 -8.54 -6.91
CA LYS A 280 -27.10 -7.49 -7.94
C LYS A 280 -26.79 -6.12 -7.31
N PRO A 281 -26.17 -5.17 -8.04
CA PRO A 281 -25.83 -3.84 -7.52
C PRO A 281 -26.98 -3.09 -6.81
N LYS A 282 -28.21 -3.32 -7.26
CA LYS A 282 -29.44 -2.69 -6.72
C LYS A 282 -29.81 -3.22 -5.32
N ASN A 283 -29.41 -4.46 -5.02
CA ASN A 283 -29.84 -5.22 -3.84
C ASN A 283 -28.71 -5.43 -2.83
N GLU A 284 -27.49 -4.96 -3.10
CA GLU A 284 -26.33 -5.24 -2.26
C GLU A 284 -26.56 -4.88 -0.79
N LYS A 285 -27.08 -3.67 -0.53
CA LYS A 285 -27.36 -3.21 0.83
C LYS A 285 -28.49 -4.00 1.50
N PRO A 286 -29.70 -4.12 0.90
CA PRO A 286 -30.76 -4.97 1.46
C PRO A 286 -30.32 -6.39 1.77
N ASP A 287 -29.59 -7.03 0.86
CA ASP A 287 -29.15 -8.41 1.02
C ASP A 287 -28.15 -8.56 2.18
N CYS A 288 -27.17 -7.66 2.30
CA CYS A 288 -26.26 -7.67 3.43
C CYS A 288 -26.98 -7.49 4.78
N TRP A 289 -28.00 -6.65 4.85
CA TRP A 289 -28.80 -6.47 6.06
C TRP A 289 -29.70 -7.66 6.37
N LYS A 290 -30.25 -8.33 5.35
CA LYS A 290 -31.00 -9.59 5.52
C LYS A 290 -30.09 -10.70 6.05
N VAL A 291 -28.85 -10.79 5.56
CA VAL A 291 -27.85 -11.71 6.09
C VAL A 291 -27.45 -11.37 7.53
N TYR A 292 -27.33 -10.09 7.87
CA TYR A 292 -27.13 -9.67 9.26
C TYR A 292 -28.26 -10.15 10.17
N SER A 293 -29.53 -10.04 9.74
CA SER A 293 -30.68 -10.56 10.49
C SER A 293 -30.54 -12.05 10.77
N ILE A 294 -30.19 -12.84 9.75
CA ILE A 294 -29.96 -14.29 9.88
C ILE A 294 -28.86 -14.58 10.91
N VAL A 295 -27.77 -13.83 10.87
CA VAL A 295 -26.67 -13.98 11.83
C VAL A 295 -27.11 -13.61 13.25
N SER A 296 -27.85 -12.50 13.42
CA SER A 296 -28.33 -12.05 14.73
C SER A 296 -29.40 -12.96 15.34
N ASP A 297 -30.16 -13.68 14.50
CA ASP A 297 -31.16 -14.66 14.95
C ASP A 297 -30.49 -15.92 15.49
N LYS A 298 -29.31 -16.29 14.98
CA LYS A 298 -28.53 -17.44 15.45
C LYS A 298 -27.62 -17.11 16.63
N TYR A 299 -27.01 -15.92 16.62
CA TYR A 299 -26.01 -15.53 17.60
C TYR A 299 -26.28 -14.12 18.11
N GLN A 300 -26.24 -13.95 19.44
CA GLN A 300 -26.54 -12.66 20.07
C GLN A 300 -25.52 -11.59 19.62
N PRO A 301 -25.95 -10.51 18.94
CA PRO A 301 -25.05 -9.46 18.50
C PRO A 301 -24.73 -8.47 19.62
N ASN A 302 -23.58 -7.81 19.52
CA ASN A 302 -23.23 -6.64 20.32
C ASN A 302 -23.51 -5.35 19.53
N PRO A 303 -24.55 -4.58 19.87
CA PRO A 303 -24.93 -3.38 19.13
C PRO A 303 -23.81 -2.32 19.09
N LYS A 304 -22.99 -2.22 20.14
CA LYS A 304 -21.87 -1.26 20.19
C LYS A 304 -20.77 -1.59 19.18
N ARG A 305 -20.72 -2.83 18.68
CA ARG A 305 -19.74 -3.33 17.71
C ARG A 305 -20.32 -3.54 16.30
N LEU A 306 -21.52 -3.02 16.04
CA LEU A 306 -22.08 -2.93 14.70
C LEU A 306 -21.46 -1.73 13.96
N ARG A 307 -21.00 -1.93 12.72
CA ARG A 307 -20.51 -0.87 11.83
C ARG A 307 -21.07 -1.06 10.44
N ASP A 308 -21.90 -0.11 10.00
CA ASP A 308 -22.47 -0.10 8.66
C ASP A 308 -21.61 0.73 7.70
N TRP A 309 -20.53 0.12 7.19
CA TRP A 309 -19.73 0.75 6.14
C TRP A 309 -20.35 0.62 4.74
N ILE A 310 -21.56 0.05 4.61
CA ILE A 310 -22.28 0.02 3.34
C ILE A 310 -23.03 1.33 3.16
N THR A 311 -23.73 1.81 4.20
CA THR A 311 -24.43 3.10 4.17
C THR A 311 -23.47 4.27 4.28
N THR A 312 -22.45 4.15 5.14
CA THR A 312 -21.42 5.19 5.31
C THR A 312 -20.05 4.59 4.98
N PRO A 313 -19.67 4.46 3.70
CA PRO A 313 -18.35 3.94 3.33
C PRO A 313 -17.22 4.76 3.96
N LYS A 314 -16.09 4.10 4.23
CA LYS A 314 -14.90 4.81 4.70
C LYS A 314 -14.38 5.75 3.60
N ALA A 315 -13.54 6.73 3.98
CA ALA A 315 -12.85 7.62 3.03
C ALA A 315 -12.08 6.85 1.94
N THR A 316 -11.60 5.65 2.27
CA THR A 316 -10.93 4.70 1.36
C THR A 316 -11.84 4.01 0.35
N GLY A 317 -13.16 4.26 0.38
CA GLY A 317 -14.15 3.53 -0.42
C GLY A 317 -14.43 2.12 0.07
N TYR A 318 -13.94 1.74 1.26
CA TYR A 318 -14.21 0.44 1.87
C TYR A 318 -15.70 0.30 2.25
N GLU A 319 -16.31 -0.78 1.77
CA GLU A 319 -17.72 -1.13 1.97
C GLU A 319 -17.84 -2.53 2.58
N SER A 320 -18.49 -2.65 3.76
CA SER A 320 -18.86 -3.92 4.40
C SER A 320 -19.70 -3.64 5.65
N LEU A 321 -20.62 -4.54 5.98
CA LEU A 321 -21.33 -4.55 7.25
C LEU A 321 -20.56 -5.42 8.24
N HIS A 322 -20.09 -4.83 9.34
CA HIS A 322 -19.38 -5.55 10.40
C HIS A 322 -20.26 -5.67 11.63
N THR A 323 -20.37 -6.88 12.17
CA THR A 323 -21.01 -7.12 13.47
C THR A 323 -20.11 -8.02 14.31
N THR A 324 -20.22 -7.94 15.63
CA THR A 324 -19.58 -8.88 16.54
C THR A 324 -20.66 -9.59 17.32
N VAL A 325 -20.66 -10.92 17.27
CA VAL A 325 -21.68 -11.77 17.90
C VAL A 325 -21.04 -12.73 18.90
N VAL A 326 -21.81 -13.21 19.87
CA VAL A 326 -21.38 -14.27 20.79
C VAL A 326 -21.60 -15.62 20.10
N GLY A 327 -20.51 -16.24 19.66
CA GLY A 327 -20.53 -17.58 19.08
C GLY A 327 -20.64 -18.69 20.13
N PRO A 328 -20.57 -19.96 19.70
CA PRO A 328 -20.55 -21.11 20.60
C PRO A 328 -19.50 -20.95 21.70
N ARG A 329 -19.75 -21.49 22.90
CA ARG A 329 -18.79 -21.46 24.02
C ARG A 329 -18.43 -20.04 24.49
N GLY A 330 -19.28 -19.05 24.23
CA GLY A 330 -19.18 -17.68 24.78
C GLY A 330 -18.09 -16.81 24.16
N LYS A 331 -17.50 -17.21 23.03
CA LYS A 331 -16.44 -16.42 22.37
C LYS A 331 -17.02 -15.37 21.43
N TRP A 332 -16.41 -14.20 21.39
CA TRP A 332 -16.77 -13.16 20.44
C TRP A 332 -16.25 -13.51 19.05
N VAL A 333 -17.11 -13.40 18.03
CA VAL A 333 -16.79 -13.62 16.63
C VAL A 333 -17.18 -12.39 15.83
N GLU A 334 -16.20 -11.81 15.13
CA GLU A 334 -16.43 -10.74 14.18
C GLU A 334 -16.93 -11.33 12.86
N VAL A 335 -18.08 -10.88 12.38
CA VAL A 335 -18.68 -11.28 11.10
C VAL A 335 -18.67 -10.08 10.15
N GLN A 336 -18.06 -10.27 8.99
CA GLN A 336 -17.96 -9.28 7.91
C GLN A 336 -18.86 -9.72 6.76
N ILE A 337 -19.88 -8.92 6.45
CA ILE A 337 -20.86 -9.20 5.41
C ILE A 337 -20.64 -8.18 4.29
N ARG A 338 -20.49 -8.65 3.05
CA ARG A 338 -20.29 -7.79 1.87
C ARG A 338 -20.66 -8.54 0.60
N THR A 339 -20.75 -7.84 -0.52
CA THR A 339 -20.96 -8.46 -1.84
C THR A 339 -19.63 -8.74 -2.54
N ARG A 340 -19.64 -9.52 -3.62
CA ARG A 340 -18.44 -9.79 -4.44
C ARG A 340 -17.75 -8.50 -4.92
N ARG A 341 -18.54 -7.52 -5.37
CA ARG A 341 -18.03 -6.19 -5.78
C ARG A 341 -17.33 -5.46 -4.63
N MET A 342 -17.94 -5.46 -3.45
CA MET A 342 -17.37 -4.84 -2.25
C MET A 342 -16.12 -5.58 -1.77
N ASP A 343 -16.10 -6.92 -1.87
CA ASP A 343 -14.95 -7.77 -1.57
C ASP A 343 -13.78 -7.45 -2.49
N ASP A 344 -14.01 -7.42 -3.81
CA ASP A 344 -13.01 -7.03 -4.81
C ASP A 344 -12.43 -5.64 -4.52
N ARG A 345 -13.27 -4.65 -4.20
CA ARG A 345 -12.81 -3.30 -3.81
C ARG A 345 -12.01 -3.29 -2.52
N ALA A 346 -12.37 -4.11 -1.55
CA ALA A 346 -11.69 -4.15 -0.27
C ALA A 346 -10.32 -4.82 -0.34
N GLU A 347 -10.16 -5.85 -1.19
CA GLU A 347 -8.90 -6.57 -1.36
C GLU A 347 -7.96 -5.86 -2.37
N LYS A 348 -8.51 -5.29 -3.45
CA LYS A 348 -7.74 -4.64 -4.53
C LYS A 348 -7.75 -3.11 -4.46
N GLY A 349 -8.39 -2.54 -3.45
CA GLY A 349 -8.56 -1.09 -3.28
C GLY A 349 -9.50 -0.44 -4.31
N LEU A 350 -9.51 0.89 -4.31
CA LEU A 350 -10.28 1.74 -5.26
C LEU A 350 -9.92 1.48 -6.73
N ALA A 351 -8.76 0.90 -7.00
CA ALA A 351 -8.33 0.54 -8.34
C ALA A 351 -9.19 -0.56 -8.99
N ALA A 352 -9.90 -1.38 -8.19
CA ALA A 352 -10.91 -2.32 -8.71
C ALA A 352 -12.07 -1.62 -9.47
N HIS A 353 -12.29 -0.32 -9.22
CA HIS A 353 -13.30 0.49 -9.92
C HIS A 353 -13.03 0.64 -11.41
N TRP A 354 -11.75 0.64 -11.82
CA TRP A 354 -11.33 0.88 -13.20
C TRP A 354 -11.78 -0.21 -14.17
N ARG A 355 -12.07 -1.41 -13.66
CA ARG A 355 -12.46 -2.56 -14.46
C ARG A 355 -13.91 -2.49 -14.99
N TYR A 356 -14.77 -1.62 -14.44
CA TYR A 356 -16.22 -1.76 -14.59
C TYR A 356 -16.95 -0.65 -15.36
N LYS A 357 -16.26 0.41 -15.80
CA LYS A 357 -16.91 1.48 -16.59
C LYS A 357 -16.12 1.79 -17.86
N GLU A 358 -16.62 1.27 -18.98
CA GLU A 358 -16.21 1.69 -20.31
C GLU A 358 -16.37 3.21 -20.45
N GLY A 359 -15.27 3.93 -20.75
CA GLY A 359 -15.33 5.28 -21.32
C GLY A 359 -14.96 6.49 -20.44
N GLY A 360 -14.44 6.33 -19.21
CA GLY A 360 -14.17 7.48 -18.32
C GLY A 360 -12.91 7.44 -17.45
N ALA A 361 -11.98 6.50 -17.69
CA ALA A 361 -10.92 6.12 -16.74
C ALA A 361 -9.98 7.27 -16.31
N LYS A 362 -9.65 8.21 -17.20
CA LYS A 362 -8.62 9.23 -16.93
C LYS A 362 -9.05 10.29 -15.89
N LYS A 363 -10.31 10.72 -15.95
CA LYS A 363 -10.85 11.75 -15.04
C LYS A 363 -11.08 11.22 -13.63
N GLU A 364 -11.57 9.99 -13.49
CA GLU A 364 -11.74 9.35 -12.17
C GLU A 364 -10.39 9.04 -11.51
N GLN A 365 -9.36 8.67 -12.31
CA GLN A 365 -8.00 8.48 -11.81
C GLN A 365 -7.42 9.80 -11.27
N GLU A 366 -7.54 10.91 -12.00
CA GLU A 366 -7.10 12.23 -11.52
C GLU A 366 -7.85 12.67 -10.25
N GLU A 367 -9.17 12.48 -10.19
CA GLU A 367 -9.96 12.77 -8.98
C GLU A 367 -9.57 11.90 -7.78
N TRP A 368 -9.21 10.63 -8.01
CA TRP A 368 -8.67 9.75 -6.97
C TRP A 368 -7.30 10.22 -6.49
N MET A 369 -6.39 10.52 -7.41
CA MET A 369 -5.05 11.03 -7.10
C MET A 369 -5.12 12.33 -6.27
N ASN A 370 -6.07 13.20 -6.59
CA ASN A 370 -6.35 14.42 -5.82
C ASN A 370 -6.88 14.11 -4.41
N LYS A 371 -7.84 13.18 -4.26
CA LYS A 371 -8.31 12.74 -2.94
C LYS A 371 -7.21 12.10 -2.10
N ILE A 372 -6.30 11.37 -2.75
CA ILE A 372 -5.15 10.79 -2.06
C ILE A 372 -4.25 11.89 -1.52
N ARG A 373 -3.94 12.87 -2.37
CA ARG A 373 -3.14 14.02 -1.99
C ARG A 373 -3.73 14.67 -0.74
N ASP A 374 -5.04 14.96 -0.74
CA ASP A 374 -5.73 15.53 0.43
C ASP A 374 -5.58 14.70 1.72
N VAL A 375 -5.70 13.38 1.65
CA VAL A 375 -5.63 12.45 2.81
C VAL A 375 -4.20 12.29 3.35
N ILE A 376 -3.22 12.39 2.46
CA ILE A 376 -1.81 12.27 2.81
C ILE A 376 -1.32 13.58 3.45
N GLU A 377 -1.77 14.71 2.92
CA GLU A 377 -1.41 16.06 3.36
C GLU A 377 -2.08 16.46 4.69
N ASN A 378 -3.27 15.92 4.99
CA ASN A 378 -4.04 16.25 6.19
C ASN A 378 -4.20 15.06 7.15
N PRO A 379 -3.16 14.69 7.93
CA PRO A 379 -3.17 13.52 8.83
C PRO A 379 -4.22 13.56 9.95
N ASP A 380 -4.66 14.74 10.39
CA ASP A 380 -5.58 14.90 11.55
C ASP A 380 -7.07 14.93 11.17
N VAL A 381 -7.41 14.79 9.89
CA VAL A 381 -8.79 14.91 9.40
C VAL A 381 -9.49 13.56 9.45
N GLU A 382 -9.64 12.99 10.65
CA GLU A 382 -10.53 11.84 10.88
C GLU A 382 -11.99 12.26 11.13
N THR A 383 -12.28 13.57 11.20
CA THR A 383 -13.63 14.09 11.39
C THR A 383 -14.22 14.62 10.09
N ALA A 384 -15.46 14.18 9.80
CA ALA A 384 -16.29 14.60 8.67
C ALA A 384 -16.69 16.10 8.67
N MET A 385 -15.96 16.95 9.40
CA MET A 385 -16.29 18.36 9.65
C MET A 385 -15.08 19.27 9.41
N ALA A 386 -14.43 19.14 8.25
CA ALA A 386 -13.49 20.13 7.74
C ALA A 386 -13.64 20.30 6.22
N LYS A 387 -14.88 20.20 5.72
CA LYS A 387 -15.22 20.45 4.32
C LYS A 387 -15.29 21.95 4.04
N LYS A 388 -14.21 22.68 4.31
CA LYS A 388 -14.06 24.11 3.96
C LYS A 388 -12.63 24.64 4.16
N LEU A 389 -11.63 24.02 3.57
CA LEU A 389 -10.35 24.69 3.34
C LEU A 389 -9.86 24.40 1.92
N SER A 390 -9.97 25.44 1.11
CA SER A 390 -9.19 25.80 -0.07
C SER A 390 -8.59 24.72 -0.97
N LYS A 391 -9.07 24.74 -2.22
CA LYS A 391 -8.31 24.42 -3.43
C LYS A 391 -6.81 24.72 -3.25
N ILE A 392 -5.97 23.71 -3.49
CA ILE A 392 -4.65 23.82 -4.14
C ILE A 392 -3.92 25.15 -3.84
N GLU A 393 -3.46 25.36 -2.61
CA GLU A 393 -2.62 26.52 -2.28
C GLU A 393 -1.75 26.35 -1.02
N LEU A 394 -1.53 25.12 -0.51
CA LEU A 394 -0.81 24.95 0.78
C LEU A 394 0.60 24.34 0.71
N TYR A 395 1.20 24.24 -0.47
CA TYR A 395 2.59 23.77 -0.63
C TYR A 395 3.57 24.81 -1.16
N SER A 396 3.18 26.08 -1.26
CA SER A 396 4.01 27.12 -1.90
C SER A 396 4.88 27.94 -0.95
N ASP A 397 4.81 27.75 0.36
CA ASP A 397 5.36 28.75 1.30
C ASP A 397 6.45 28.23 2.23
N THR A 398 6.95 26.99 2.06
CA THR A 398 8.00 26.44 2.94
C THR A 398 9.05 25.61 2.21
N ILE A 399 10.33 25.86 2.48
CA ILE A 399 11.49 25.08 2.06
C ILE A 399 11.95 24.14 3.18
N PHE A 400 12.57 23.04 2.77
CA PHE A 400 13.22 22.08 3.66
C PHE A 400 14.73 22.12 3.44
N ILE A 401 15.50 22.20 4.51
CA ILE A 401 16.96 22.32 4.47
C ILE A 401 17.56 21.24 5.36
N PHE A 402 18.56 20.54 4.84
CA PHE A 402 19.39 19.60 5.61
C PHE A 402 20.55 20.33 6.27
N THR A 403 20.78 20.06 7.55
CA THR A 403 22.05 20.43 8.19
C THR A 403 23.18 19.52 7.67
N PRO A 404 24.46 19.90 7.84
CA PRO A 404 25.59 19.01 7.50
C PRO A 404 25.55 17.66 8.24
N GLU A 405 24.99 17.65 9.45
CA GLU A 405 24.77 16.46 10.28
C GLU A 405 23.57 15.62 9.80
N GLY A 406 22.75 16.17 8.90
CA GLY A 406 21.62 15.51 8.25
C GLY A 406 20.27 15.73 8.93
N ASP A 407 20.20 16.61 9.92
CA ASP A 407 18.93 17.04 10.50
C ASP A 407 18.10 17.81 9.47
N LEU A 408 16.83 17.43 9.36
CA LEU A 408 15.89 18.11 8.50
C LEU A 408 15.25 19.28 9.25
N LYS A 409 15.40 20.48 8.69
CA LYS A 409 14.75 21.69 9.18
C LYS A 409 13.78 22.27 8.16
N LYS A 410 12.77 22.99 8.65
CA LYS A 410 11.70 23.59 7.85
C LYS A 410 11.73 25.10 8.00
N LEU A 411 11.76 25.83 6.90
CA LEU A 411 11.72 27.29 6.85
C LEU A 411 10.68 27.78 5.85
N PRO A 412 10.18 29.01 5.98
CA PRO A 412 9.36 29.65 4.95
C PRO A 412 10.11 29.84 3.62
N ILE A 413 9.41 29.83 2.48
CA ILE A 413 9.97 30.24 1.19
C ILE A 413 10.40 31.72 1.26
N GLY A 414 11.56 32.02 0.69
CA GLY A 414 12.21 33.33 0.84
C GLY A 414 13.11 33.46 2.07
N SER A 415 13.18 32.44 2.93
CA SER A 415 14.14 32.42 4.04
C SER A 415 15.57 32.43 3.52
N THR A 416 16.41 33.17 4.24
CA THR A 416 17.83 33.35 3.95
C THR A 416 18.67 32.32 4.69
N VAL A 417 19.94 32.25 4.31
CA VAL A 417 20.97 31.50 5.05
C VAL A 417 21.03 31.92 6.53
N LEU A 418 20.80 33.20 6.81
CA LEU A 418 20.86 33.72 8.18
C LEU A 418 19.68 33.21 9.02
N ASP A 419 18.48 33.12 8.43
CA ASP A 419 17.30 32.54 9.07
C ASP A 419 17.54 31.05 9.42
N PHE A 420 18.23 30.32 8.53
CA PHE A 420 18.66 28.96 8.82
C PHE A 420 19.66 28.89 9.97
N ALA A 421 20.66 29.77 10.00
CA ALA A 421 21.66 29.82 11.06
C ALA A 421 21.03 30.09 12.45
N TYR A 422 20.08 31.05 12.54
CA TYR A 422 19.34 31.33 13.77
C TYR A 422 18.42 30.18 14.20
N MET A 423 17.84 29.46 13.25
CA MET A 423 17.03 28.27 13.53
C MET A 423 17.88 27.10 14.06
N VAL A 424 19.14 26.98 13.63
CA VAL A 424 20.06 25.97 14.18
C VAL A 424 20.39 26.32 15.63
N HIS A 425 20.86 27.54 15.88
CA HIS A 425 21.11 28.05 17.23
C HIS A 425 21.37 29.57 17.18
N THR A 426 20.93 30.33 18.18
CA THR A 426 21.11 31.80 18.22
C THR A 426 22.56 32.21 18.04
N ARG A 427 23.48 31.56 18.77
CA ARG A 427 24.94 31.79 18.64
C ARG A 427 25.51 31.48 17.25
N VAL A 428 24.92 30.54 16.50
CA VAL A 428 25.35 30.23 15.12
C VAL A 428 24.86 31.32 14.18
N GLY A 429 23.63 31.83 14.38
CA GLY A 429 23.12 33.02 13.70
C GLY A 429 24.00 34.25 13.92
N ASP A 430 24.33 34.56 15.18
CA ASP A 430 25.11 35.75 15.55
C ASP A 430 26.56 35.71 15.01
N MET A 431 27.14 34.53 14.83
CA MET A 431 28.49 34.33 14.28
C MET A 431 28.51 33.99 12.78
N CYS A 432 27.35 34.00 12.10
CA CYS A 432 27.24 33.62 10.71
C CYS A 432 27.94 34.64 9.80
N SER A 433 29.05 34.25 9.18
CA SER A 433 29.80 35.09 8.24
C SER A 433 29.59 34.71 6.76
N GLY A 434 29.03 33.52 6.49
CA GLY A 434 28.72 33.02 5.15
C GLY A 434 28.22 31.57 5.18
N ALA A 435 27.73 31.07 4.04
CA ALA A 435 27.36 29.67 3.86
C ALA A 435 27.74 29.15 2.47
N LYS A 436 27.72 27.82 2.33
CA LYS A 436 28.05 27.09 1.11
C LYS A 436 27.06 25.96 0.87
#